data_AF-A0A968C435-F1
#
_entry.id   AF-A0A968C435-F1
#
_cell.length_a   1.000
_cell.length_b   1.000
_cell.length_c   1.000
_cell.angle_alpha   90.00
_cell.angle_beta   90.00
_cell.angle_gamma   90.00
#
_symmetry.space_group_name_H-M   'P 1'
#
loop_
_entity.id
_entity.type
_entity.pdbx_description
1 polymer ?
#
loop_
_entity_poly.entity_id
_entity_poly.type
_entity_poly.pdbx_seq_one_letter_code
_entity_poly.pdbx_strand_id
1 'polypeptide(L)'
;MKANPRTIWLASYPRSGNTLLRTVLWQCFALRSGSVYREDLGGNTELENYVGHIEHSVDGAIHFPKGNLPLVKTHGPPVDDDPSIYIVRDGRAAAVSLWHFYRERIPLEAIIEGHHRFGTWSSHLTVWRPWERPNTLLLRYEDIATDLSHALTKISIFLERDILAERISDRDTVADIDGQWVRRKSSWEEVLSNSLLERFNEINGEMMQKLGYSS
;
A
#
# COMPACT_ATOMS: atom_id res chain seq x y z
N MET A 1 8.77 -15.96 29.31
CA MET A 1 8.37 -14.64 28.78
C MET A 1 7.71 -14.89 27.44
N LYS A 2 6.48 -14.43 27.19
CA LYS A 2 5.93 -14.45 25.83
C LYS A 2 6.72 -13.41 25.03
N ALA A 3 7.40 -13.83 23.97
CA ALA A 3 8.06 -12.90 23.06
C ALA A 3 7.03 -11.84 22.62
N ASN A 4 7.43 -10.57 22.56
CA ASN A 4 6.57 -9.57 21.93
C ASN A 4 6.26 -10.04 20.50
N PRO A 5 5.01 -9.95 20.05
CA PRO A 5 4.67 -10.34 18.70
C PRO A 5 5.48 -9.50 17.71
N ARG A 6 6.11 -10.18 16.74
CA ARG A 6 6.85 -9.54 15.64
C ARG A 6 5.92 -8.66 14.82
N THR A 7 6.42 -7.52 14.37
CA THR A 7 5.64 -6.60 13.52
C THR A 7 5.33 -7.26 12.19
N ILE A 8 4.16 -7.01 11.63
CA ILE A 8 3.85 -7.39 10.24
C ILE A 8 3.77 -6.10 9.44
N TRP A 9 4.77 -5.88 8.58
CA TRP A 9 4.89 -4.66 7.79
C TRP A 9 3.90 -4.66 6.63
N LEU A 10 3.07 -3.61 6.53
CA LEU A 10 2.23 -3.33 5.37
C LEU A 10 2.99 -2.34 4.47
N ALA A 11 3.89 -2.88 3.65
CA ALA A 11 4.84 -2.10 2.86
C ALA A 11 4.32 -1.84 1.45
N SER A 12 4.58 -0.64 0.92
CA SER A 12 4.40 -0.35 -0.50
C SER A 12 5.09 0.93 -0.92
N TYR A 13 5.44 1.04 -2.21
CA TYR A 13 5.67 2.35 -2.81
C TYR A 13 4.41 3.20 -2.64
N PRO A 14 4.50 4.51 -2.33
CA PRO A 14 3.34 5.36 -2.13
C PRO A 14 2.31 5.22 -3.24
N ARG A 15 1.02 5.26 -2.86
CA ARG A 15 -0.12 5.19 -3.80
C ARG A 15 -0.29 3.85 -4.53
N SER A 16 0.31 2.78 -4.01
CA SER A 16 0.15 1.41 -4.54
C SER A 16 -0.95 0.59 -3.86
N GLY A 17 -1.86 1.21 -3.11
CA GLY A 17 -3.03 0.51 -2.55
C GLY A 17 -2.98 0.16 -1.06
N ASN A 18 -2.09 0.79 -0.27
CA ASN A 18 -2.01 0.50 1.17
C ASN A 18 -3.34 0.77 1.91
N THR A 19 -4.05 1.83 1.56
CA THR A 19 -5.41 2.11 2.09
C THR A 19 -6.39 0.98 1.78
N LEU A 20 -6.38 0.44 0.54
CA LEU A 20 -7.23 -0.68 0.15
C LEU A 20 -6.88 -1.96 0.95
N LEU A 21 -5.59 -2.26 1.09
CA LEU A 21 -5.14 -3.40 1.90
C LEU A 21 -5.62 -3.26 3.36
N ARG A 22 -5.48 -2.08 3.96
CA ARG A 22 -5.91 -1.82 5.34
C ARG A 22 -7.43 -1.94 5.50
N THR A 23 -8.21 -1.48 4.51
CA THR A 23 -9.66 -1.73 4.46
C THR A 23 -9.99 -3.21 4.44
N VAL A 24 -9.31 -4.01 3.59
CA VAL A 24 -9.49 -5.47 3.53
C VAL A 24 -9.16 -6.11 4.88
N LEU A 25 -8.02 -5.76 5.49
CA LEU A 25 -7.63 -6.27 6.81
C LEU A 25 -8.68 -5.95 7.88
N TRP A 26 -9.22 -4.73 7.87
CA TRP A 26 -10.22 -4.34 8.84
C TRP A 26 -11.58 -5.00 8.60
N GLN A 27 -12.13 -4.90 7.39
CA GLN A 27 -13.51 -5.31 7.12
C GLN A 27 -13.66 -6.81 6.91
N CYS A 28 -12.63 -7.49 6.41
CA CYS A 28 -12.67 -8.93 6.13
C CYS A 28 -12.04 -9.78 7.24
N PHE A 29 -11.19 -9.21 8.10
CA PHE A 29 -10.49 -9.96 9.16
C PHE A 29 -10.63 -9.34 10.56
N ALA A 30 -11.31 -8.20 10.70
CA ALA A 30 -11.37 -7.42 11.95
C ALA A 30 -9.99 -7.01 12.50
N LEU A 31 -8.99 -6.92 11.62
CA LEU A 31 -7.61 -6.59 11.97
C LEU A 31 -7.34 -5.10 11.75
N ARG A 32 -7.06 -4.41 12.84
CA ARG A 32 -6.66 -3.01 12.83
C ARG A 32 -5.18 -2.83 12.50
N SER A 33 -4.82 -1.68 11.94
CA SER A 33 -3.45 -1.37 11.53
C SER A 33 -3.01 0.04 11.95
N GLY A 34 -1.76 0.14 12.39
CA GLY A 34 -1.08 1.41 12.62
C GLY A 34 -0.25 1.84 11.41
N SER A 35 0.43 2.98 11.53
CA SER A 35 1.37 3.51 10.54
C SER A 35 2.62 3.99 11.25
N VAL A 36 3.78 3.95 10.60
CA VAL A 36 4.99 4.62 11.12
C VAL A 36 4.89 6.14 11.08
N TYR A 37 3.85 6.68 10.44
CA TYR A 37 3.58 8.11 10.32
C TYR A 37 2.44 8.49 11.26
N ARG A 38 2.65 9.51 12.11
CA ARG A 38 1.58 10.15 12.87
C ARG A 38 0.65 10.91 11.94
N GLU A 39 -0.63 10.96 12.27
CA GLU A 39 -1.66 11.60 11.46
C GLU A 39 -1.62 11.07 10.00
N ASP A 40 -1.43 9.75 9.85
CA ASP A 40 -1.19 9.09 8.55
C ASP A 40 -2.27 9.41 7.51
N LEU A 41 -3.50 9.62 7.99
CA LEU A 41 -4.69 9.91 7.21
C LEU A 41 -5.16 11.37 7.40
N GLY A 42 -4.28 12.25 7.88
CA GLY A 42 -4.54 13.67 8.08
C GLY A 42 -5.55 13.98 9.18
N GLY A 43 -5.75 13.07 10.14
CA GLY A 43 -6.76 13.20 11.20
C GLY A 43 -8.19 13.05 10.71
N ASN A 44 -8.41 12.48 9.52
CA ASN A 44 -9.74 12.19 9.01
C ASN A 44 -10.34 10.98 9.75
N THR A 45 -11.05 11.25 10.83
CA THR A 45 -11.66 10.23 11.70
C THR A 45 -12.59 9.27 10.96
N GLU A 46 -13.28 9.74 9.91
CA GLU A 46 -14.17 8.89 9.11
C GLU A 46 -13.37 7.87 8.32
N LEU A 47 -12.31 8.32 7.63
CA LEU A 47 -11.39 7.44 6.90
C LEU A 47 -10.63 6.49 7.84
N GLU A 48 -10.18 6.98 8.99
CA GLU A 48 -9.53 6.18 10.02
C GLU A 48 -10.42 5.03 10.51
N ASN A 49 -11.68 5.30 10.79
CA ASN A 49 -12.65 4.28 11.16
C ASN A 49 -12.93 3.31 10.01
N TYR A 50 -13.03 3.81 8.79
CA TYR A 50 -13.28 3.01 7.60
C TYR A 50 -12.16 1.98 7.33
N VAL A 51 -10.90 2.34 7.58
CA VAL A 51 -9.73 1.45 7.35
C VAL A 51 -9.27 0.71 8.62
N GLY A 52 -9.94 0.91 9.76
CA GLY A 52 -9.52 0.34 11.04
C GLY A 52 -8.15 0.82 11.51
N HIS A 53 -7.88 2.13 11.41
CA HIS A 53 -6.63 2.72 11.89
C HIS A 53 -6.51 2.65 13.42
N ILE A 54 -5.28 2.49 13.89
CA ILE A 54 -4.85 2.78 15.27
C ILE A 54 -3.83 3.91 15.17
N GLU A 55 -4.18 5.07 15.72
CA GLU A 55 -3.27 6.19 15.84
C GLU A 55 -2.31 5.98 17.02
N HIS A 56 -1.19 6.69 16.99
CA HIS A 56 -0.20 6.69 18.06
C HIS A 56 -0.80 7.25 19.36
N SER A 57 -0.41 6.66 20.49
CA SER A 57 -0.66 7.24 21.81
C SER A 57 0.28 8.40 22.12
N VAL A 58 0.03 9.07 23.24
CA VAL A 58 0.80 10.22 23.73
C VAL A 58 2.30 9.90 23.89
N ASP A 59 2.64 8.66 24.26
CA ASP A 59 4.02 8.15 24.36
C ASP A 59 4.68 7.87 22.98
N GLY A 60 3.94 8.01 21.89
CA GLY A 60 4.38 7.73 20.53
C GLY A 60 4.38 6.26 20.13
N ALA A 61 3.85 5.36 20.96
CA ALA A 61 3.69 3.95 20.60
C ALA A 61 2.35 3.70 19.88
N ILE A 62 2.23 2.54 19.23
CA ILE A 62 0.97 2.04 18.68
C ILE A 62 0.52 0.87 19.56
N HIS A 63 -0.57 1.07 20.30
CA HIS A 63 -1.09 0.05 21.22
C HIS A 63 -2.11 -0.84 20.50
N PHE A 64 -1.65 -2.02 20.08
CA PHE A 64 -2.54 -3.02 19.48
C PHE A 64 -3.41 -3.69 20.55
N PRO A 65 -4.71 -3.92 20.26
CA PRO A 65 -5.58 -4.69 21.14
C PRO A 65 -5.00 -6.08 21.43
N LYS A 66 -5.20 -6.58 22.65
CA LYS A 66 -4.69 -7.89 23.06
C LYS A 66 -5.19 -9.00 22.11
N GLY A 67 -4.27 -9.75 21.52
CA GLY A 67 -4.57 -10.83 20.57
C GLY A 67 -4.55 -10.40 19.09
N ASN A 68 -4.49 -9.10 18.80
CA ASN A 68 -4.32 -8.61 17.43
C ASN A 68 -2.87 -8.71 16.98
N LEU A 69 -2.70 -8.89 15.67
CA LEU A 69 -1.40 -8.84 15.01
C LEU A 69 -0.93 -7.38 14.93
N PRO A 70 0.35 -7.09 15.24
CA PRO A 70 0.92 -5.75 15.13
C PRO A 70 1.18 -5.37 13.67
N LEU A 71 0.10 -5.01 12.94
CA LEU A 71 0.13 -4.61 11.53
C LEU A 71 0.51 -3.14 11.40
N VAL A 72 1.64 -2.84 10.75
CA VAL A 72 2.17 -1.46 10.68
C VAL A 72 2.49 -1.07 9.24
N LYS A 73 1.86 0.01 8.76
CA LYS A 73 2.07 0.57 7.42
C LYS A 73 3.35 1.39 7.33
N THR A 74 4.07 1.24 6.21
CA THR A 74 5.27 2.02 5.89
C THR A 74 5.47 2.22 4.39
N HIS A 75 6.11 3.33 4.01
CA HIS A 75 6.69 3.58 2.69
C HIS A 75 8.23 3.70 2.75
N GLY A 76 8.82 3.41 3.92
CA GLY A 76 10.26 3.39 4.10
C GLY A 76 10.89 2.08 3.64
N PRO A 77 12.23 2.00 3.63
CA PRO A 77 12.94 0.73 3.46
C PRO A 77 12.64 -0.21 4.64
N PRO A 78 12.83 -1.54 4.46
CA PRO A 78 12.74 -2.49 5.57
C PRO A 78 13.83 -2.18 6.61
N VAL A 79 13.48 -2.29 7.90
CA VAL A 79 14.38 -2.00 9.04
C VAL A 79 14.83 -3.26 9.78
N ASP A 80 14.25 -4.40 9.45
CA ASP A 80 14.46 -5.72 10.04
C ASP A 80 14.08 -6.80 9.00
N ASP A 81 14.03 -8.07 9.40
CA ASP A 81 13.53 -9.20 8.59
C ASP A 81 12.17 -9.74 9.10
N ASP A 82 11.39 -8.91 9.79
CA ASP A 82 10.06 -9.29 10.26
C ASP A 82 9.08 -9.49 9.07
N PRO A 83 8.02 -10.29 9.24
CA PRO A 83 7.07 -10.60 8.17
C PRO A 83 6.50 -9.35 7.49
N SER A 84 6.18 -9.46 6.20
CA SER A 84 5.61 -8.33 5.47
C SER A 84 4.53 -8.74 4.46
N ILE A 85 3.54 -7.87 4.29
CA ILE A 85 2.68 -7.85 3.11
C ILE A 85 3.15 -6.68 2.26
N TYR A 86 3.76 -6.98 1.12
CA TYR A 86 4.14 -5.97 0.14
C TYR A 86 3.02 -5.84 -0.89
N ILE A 87 2.36 -4.68 -0.97
CA ILE A 87 1.36 -4.41 -2.01
C ILE A 87 1.95 -3.54 -3.12
N VAL A 88 1.88 -4.05 -4.35
CA VAL A 88 2.32 -3.35 -5.56
C VAL A 88 1.12 -2.96 -6.43
N ARG A 89 1.30 -1.95 -7.26
CA ARG A 89 0.35 -1.48 -8.27
C ARG A 89 1.12 -1.22 -9.55
N ASP A 90 0.43 -1.16 -10.69
CA ASP A 90 1.01 -0.65 -11.93
C ASP A 90 1.78 0.66 -11.65
N GLY A 91 3.07 0.67 -11.95
CA GLY A 91 3.95 1.78 -11.57
C GLY A 91 3.60 3.09 -12.26
N ARG A 92 2.99 3.06 -13.44
CA ARG A 92 2.50 4.25 -14.16
C ARG A 92 1.33 4.86 -13.40
N ALA A 93 0.38 4.02 -13.03
CA ALA A 93 -0.77 4.40 -12.22
C ALA A 93 -0.37 4.91 -10.82
N ALA A 94 0.64 4.29 -10.20
CA ALA A 94 1.18 4.73 -8.91
C ALA A 94 1.88 6.09 -9.01
N ALA A 95 2.74 6.30 -10.03
CA ALA A 95 3.44 7.56 -10.27
C ALA A 95 2.46 8.72 -10.51
N VAL A 96 1.48 8.55 -11.41
CA VAL A 96 0.43 9.56 -11.66
C VAL A 96 -0.39 9.83 -10.40
N SER A 97 -0.73 8.79 -9.62
CA SER A 97 -1.44 8.99 -8.36
C SER A 97 -0.62 9.74 -7.31
N LEU A 98 0.70 9.56 -7.29
CA LEU A 98 1.61 10.27 -6.38
C LEU A 98 1.78 11.73 -6.78
N TRP A 99 1.91 12.00 -8.08
CA TRP A 99 1.94 13.35 -8.65
C TRP A 99 0.75 14.19 -8.21
N HIS A 100 -0.42 13.61 -8.39
CA HIS A 100 -1.68 14.17 -7.95
C HIS A 100 -1.81 14.31 -6.42
N PHE A 101 -1.29 13.34 -5.65
CA PHE A 101 -1.26 13.42 -4.18
C PHE A 101 -0.43 14.63 -3.71
N TYR A 102 0.68 14.92 -4.38
CA TYR A 102 1.46 16.13 -4.15
C TYR A 102 0.83 17.41 -4.71
N ARG A 103 -0.42 17.33 -5.22
CA ARG A 103 -1.13 18.45 -5.86
C ARG A 103 -0.29 19.07 -6.98
N GLU A 104 0.43 18.22 -7.71
CA GLU A 104 1.19 18.59 -8.92
C GLU A 104 2.34 19.57 -8.64
N ARG A 105 2.71 19.75 -7.37
CA ARG A 105 3.83 20.63 -6.93
C ARG A 105 5.21 20.09 -7.29
N ILE A 106 5.29 18.78 -7.55
CA ILE A 106 6.51 18.11 -8.02
C ILE A 106 6.25 17.71 -9.47
N PRO A 107 7.16 17.99 -10.41
CA PRO A 107 7.02 17.53 -11.80
C PRO A 107 6.84 16.02 -11.88
N LEU A 108 5.97 15.54 -12.79
CA LEU A 108 5.75 14.10 -12.95
C LEU A 108 7.03 13.35 -13.36
N GLU A 109 7.88 13.97 -14.18
CA GLU A 109 9.21 13.46 -14.51
C GLU A 109 10.08 13.22 -13.27
N ALA A 110 10.11 14.19 -12.34
CA ALA A 110 10.84 14.05 -11.08
C ALA A 110 10.30 12.90 -10.21
N ILE A 111 9.02 12.55 -10.32
CA ILE A 111 8.45 11.37 -9.66
C ILE A 111 8.89 10.08 -10.35
N ILE A 112 8.86 10.05 -11.68
CA ILE A 112 9.30 8.90 -12.48
C ILE A 112 10.78 8.58 -12.21
N GLU A 113 11.61 9.63 -12.15
CA GLU A 113 13.05 9.54 -11.90
C GLU A 113 13.40 9.32 -10.42
N GLY A 114 12.41 9.35 -9.52
CA GLY A 114 12.63 9.12 -8.10
C GLY A 114 13.32 10.28 -7.38
N HIS A 115 13.25 11.50 -7.93
CA HIS A 115 13.72 12.74 -7.31
C HIS A 115 12.79 13.21 -6.18
N HIS A 116 12.49 12.31 -5.24
CA HIS A 116 11.75 12.53 -4.01
C HIS A 116 12.18 11.49 -2.96
N ARG A 117 11.66 11.63 -1.73
CA ARG A 117 12.09 10.85 -0.55
C ARG A 117 11.92 9.31 -0.62
N PHE A 118 11.34 8.75 -1.69
CA PHE A 118 11.03 7.32 -1.80
C PHE A 118 11.76 6.62 -2.95
N GLY A 119 12.59 7.35 -3.72
CA GLY A 119 13.27 6.81 -4.90
C GLY A 119 12.30 6.43 -6.02
N THR A 120 12.79 5.70 -7.02
CA THR A 120 11.95 5.20 -8.13
C THR A 120 11.02 4.08 -7.64
N TRP A 121 9.91 3.89 -8.34
CA TRP A 121 8.99 2.78 -8.07
C TRP A 121 9.71 1.42 -8.10
N SER A 122 10.56 1.18 -9.12
CA SER A 122 11.33 -0.07 -9.24
C SER A 122 12.36 -0.26 -8.14
N SER A 123 13.04 0.82 -7.71
CA SER A 123 14.03 0.76 -6.63
C SER A 123 13.39 0.39 -5.28
N HIS A 124 12.17 0.86 -5.02
CA HIS A 124 11.44 0.52 -3.80
C HIS A 124 11.13 -0.97 -3.71
N LEU A 125 10.68 -1.59 -4.82
CA LEU A 125 10.52 -3.05 -4.92
C LEU A 125 11.86 -3.79 -4.74
N THR A 126 12.92 -3.26 -5.35
CA THR A 126 14.26 -3.85 -5.29
C THR A 126 14.80 -3.88 -3.87
N VAL A 127 14.59 -2.84 -3.06
CA VAL A 127 15.04 -2.79 -1.67
C VAL A 127 14.22 -3.73 -0.77
N TRP A 128 12.90 -3.84 -1.01
CA TRP A 128 12.04 -4.75 -0.22
C TRP A 128 12.21 -6.23 -0.59
N ARG A 129 12.71 -6.54 -1.79
CA ARG A 129 12.98 -7.90 -2.29
C ARG A 129 11.82 -8.88 -2.01
N PRO A 130 10.57 -8.59 -2.40
CA PRO A 130 9.42 -9.35 -1.93
C PRO A 130 9.40 -10.83 -2.36
N TRP A 131 10.19 -11.21 -3.37
CA TRP A 131 10.36 -12.61 -3.79
C TRP A 131 11.39 -13.39 -2.95
N GLU A 132 12.30 -12.69 -2.27
CA GLU A 132 13.44 -13.29 -1.58
C GLU A 132 13.37 -13.11 -0.06
N ARG A 133 12.72 -12.03 0.38
CA ARG A 133 12.54 -11.71 1.80
C ARG A 133 11.69 -12.80 2.47
N PRO A 134 12.14 -13.38 3.60
CA PRO A 134 11.38 -14.41 4.30
C PRO A 134 10.01 -13.89 4.76
N ASN A 135 9.02 -14.78 4.84
CA ASN A 135 7.67 -14.47 5.35
C ASN A 135 7.08 -13.21 4.70
N THR A 136 7.21 -13.10 3.37
CA THR A 136 6.66 -11.98 2.62
C THR A 136 5.54 -12.45 1.70
N LEU A 137 4.37 -11.81 1.84
CA LEU A 137 3.27 -11.94 0.91
C LEU A 137 3.29 -10.77 -0.07
N LEU A 138 3.53 -11.06 -1.36
CA LEU A 138 3.38 -10.09 -2.44
C LEU A 138 1.93 -10.09 -2.95
N LEU A 139 1.28 -8.94 -2.91
CA LEU A 139 -0.06 -8.72 -3.46
C LEU A 139 -0.02 -7.64 -4.54
N ARG A 140 -0.91 -7.74 -5.52
CA ARG A 140 -1.17 -6.67 -6.49
C ARG A 140 -2.47 -5.97 -6.15
N TYR A 141 -2.46 -4.65 -6.27
CA TYR A 141 -3.64 -3.80 -6.15
C TYR A 141 -4.73 -4.23 -7.13
N GLU A 142 -4.35 -4.53 -8.37
CA GLU A 142 -5.30 -4.94 -9.41
C GLU A 142 -6.00 -6.25 -9.04
N ASP A 143 -5.27 -7.23 -8.50
CA ASP A 143 -5.84 -8.52 -8.08
C ASP A 143 -6.90 -8.32 -6.98
N ILE A 144 -6.65 -7.46 -5.98
CA ILE A 144 -7.64 -7.17 -4.94
C ILE A 144 -8.89 -6.50 -5.54
N ALA A 145 -8.68 -5.62 -6.53
CA ALA A 145 -9.77 -4.89 -7.18
C ALA A 145 -10.62 -5.76 -8.12
N THR A 146 -10.06 -6.82 -8.70
CA THR A 146 -10.75 -7.68 -9.68
C THR A 146 -11.20 -9.02 -9.11
N ASP A 147 -10.45 -9.60 -8.17
CA ASP A 147 -10.70 -10.90 -7.56
C ASP A 147 -10.37 -10.87 -6.05
N LEU A 148 -11.26 -10.22 -5.30
CA LEU A 148 -11.12 -10.09 -3.85
C LEU A 148 -11.05 -11.45 -3.16
N SER A 149 -11.86 -12.44 -3.57
CA SER A 149 -11.91 -13.76 -2.94
C SER A 149 -10.55 -14.47 -2.96
N HIS A 150 -9.85 -14.42 -4.10
CA HIS A 150 -8.52 -14.99 -4.22
C HIS A 150 -7.50 -14.24 -3.34
N ALA A 151 -7.58 -12.90 -3.29
CA ALA A 151 -6.72 -12.10 -2.41
C ALA A 151 -6.96 -12.40 -0.91
N LEU A 152 -8.23 -12.56 -0.50
CA LEU A 152 -8.61 -12.92 0.87
C LEU A 152 -8.02 -14.28 1.27
N THR A 153 -8.07 -15.25 0.37
CA THR A 153 -7.48 -16.58 0.62
C THR A 153 -5.97 -16.49 0.87
N LYS A 154 -5.24 -15.72 0.05
CA LYS A 154 -3.80 -15.49 0.24
C LYS A 154 -3.50 -14.81 1.58
N ILE A 155 -4.26 -13.79 1.95
CA ILE A 155 -4.10 -13.06 3.21
C ILE A 155 -4.42 -13.96 4.42
N SER A 156 -5.49 -14.75 4.34
CA SER A 156 -5.91 -15.70 5.39
C SER A 156 -4.82 -16.72 5.70
N ILE A 157 -4.25 -17.34 4.67
CA ILE A 157 -3.15 -18.30 4.80
C ILE A 157 -1.92 -17.63 5.42
N PHE A 158 -1.55 -16.44 4.93
CA PHE A 158 -0.36 -15.74 5.40
C PHE A 158 -0.47 -15.28 6.86
N LEU A 159 -1.64 -14.79 7.28
CA LEU A 159 -1.87 -14.27 8.63
C LEU A 159 -2.33 -15.34 9.63
N GLU A 160 -2.65 -16.55 9.17
CA GLU A 160 -3.29 -17.60 9.96
C GLU A 160 -4.57 -17.08 10.65
N ARG A 161 -5.47 -16.51 9.85
CA ARG A 161 -6.72 -15.89 10.31
C ARG A 161 -7.89 -16.25 9.41
N ASP A 162 -9.03 -16.50 10.04
CA ASP A 162 -10.28 -16.78 9.33
C ASP A 162 -10.78 -15.54 8.58
N ILE A 163 -11.36 -15.77 7.41
CA ILE A 163 -12.07 -14.74 6.65
C ILE A 163 -13.44 -14.55 7.33
N LEU A 164 -13.71 -13.34 7.79
CA LEU A 164 -14.96 -12.98 8.48
C LEU A 164 -15.99 -12.35 7.54
N ALA A 165 -15.52 -11.77 6.43
CA ALA A 165 -16.38 -11.23 5.37
C ALA A 165 -15.67 -11.31 4.02
N GLU A 166 -16.44 -11.54 2.95
CA GLU A 166 -15.94 -11.67 1.57
C GLU A 166 -16.21 -10.44 0.71
N ARG A 167 -16.54 -9.32 1.35
CA ARG A 167 -16.82 -8.03 0.69
C ARG A 167 -16.24 -6.89 1.50
N ILE A 168 -15.85 -5.84 0.81
CA ILE A 168 -15.54 -4.53 1.38
C ILE A 168 -16.61 -3.52 0.93
N SER A 169 -16.80 -2.46 1.71
CA SER A 169 -17.62 -1.33 1.30
C SER A 169 -17.10 -0.72 -0.01
N ASP A 170 -17.98 -0.12 -0.80
CA ASP A 170 -17.62 0.43 -2.11
C ASP A 170 -16.49 1.47 -2.00
N ARG A 171 -15.59 1.44 -2.98
CA ARG A 171 -14.49 2.40 -3.13
C ARG A 171 -15.03 3.81 -3.30
N ASP A 172 -16.15 3.99 -4.00
CA ASP A 172 -16.72 5.33 -4.22
C ASP A 172 -17.17 5.98 -2.91
N THR A 173 -17.62 5.18 -1.93
CA THR A 173 -17.88 5.67 -0.57
C THR A 173 -16.64 6.32 0.05
N VAL A 174 -15.43 5.80 -0.21
CA VAL A 174 -14.17 6.35 0.33
C VAL A 174 -13.65 7.52 -0.49
N ALA A 175 -13.83 7.46 -1.81
CA ALA A 175 -13.41 8.53 -2.71
C ALA A 175 -14.20 9.83 -2.43
N ASP A 176 -15.48 9.71 -2.09
CA ASP A 176 -16.36 10.84 -1.79
C ASP A 176 -16.09 11.44 -0.38
N ILE A 177 -15.55 10.65 0.56
CA ILE A 177 -15.18 11.11 1.91
C ILE A 177 -13.94 12.03 1.91
N ASP A 178 -13.02 11.87 0.96
CA ASP A 178 -11.69 12.48 1.06
C ASP A 178 -11.08 12.96 -0.27
N GLY A 179 -11.21 12.20 -1.37
CA GLY A 179 -10.65 12.53 -2.69
C GLY A 179 -9.11 12.63 -2.78
N GLN A 180 -8.38 12.61 -1.65
CA GLN A 180 -6.94 12.80 -1.56
C GLN A 180 -6.19 11.45 -1.48
N TRP A 181 -6.63 10.57 -0.58
CA TRP A 181 -6.06 9.27 -0.27
C TRP A 181 -6.64 8.16 -1.13
N VAL A 182 -7.91 8.25 -1.50
CA VAL A 182 -8.57 7.34 -2.45
C VAL A 182 -9.15 8.17 -3.59
N ARG A 183 -8.69 7.90 -4.81
CA ARG A 183 -9.27 8.47 -6.04
C ARG A 183 -10.03 7.40 -6.81
N ARG A 184 -10.92 7.79 -7.72
CA ARG A 184 -11.45 6.90 -8.77
C ARG A 184 -10.30 6.38 -9.66
N LYS A 185 -10.54 5.34 -10.45
CA LYS A 185 -9.53 4.67 -11.31
C LYS A 185 -8.64 5.72 -11.99
N SER A 186 -7.32 5.59 -11.86
CA SER A 186 -6.38 6.53 -12.47
C SER A 186 -6.25 6.23 -13.96
N SER A 187 -6.62 7.19 -14.81
CA SER A 187 -6.35 7.18 -16.25
C SER A 187 -4.93 7.68 -16.51
N TRP A 188 -3.92 6.87 -16.18
CA TRP A 188 -2.52 7.28 -16.38
C TRP A 188 -2.22 7.51 -17.87
N GLU A 189 -2.96 6.82 -18.75
CA GLU A 189 -2.91 6.92 -20.21
C GLU A 189 -3.25 8.33 -20.72
N GLU A 190 -4.09 9.07 -19.99
CA GLU A 190 -4.48 10.44 -20.33
C GLU A 190 -3.47 11.48 -19.81
N VAL A 191 -2.62 11.10 -18.85
CA VAL A 191 -1.71 12.00 -18.13
C VAL A 191 -0.27 11.87 -18.61
N LEU A 192 0.20 10.65 -18.87
CA LEU A 192 1.56 10.40 -19.34
C LEU A 192 1.68 10.69 -20.83
N SER A 193 2.44 11.72 -21.18
CA SER A 193 2.88 11.93 -22.56
C SER A 193 3.76 10.77 -23.03
N ASN A 194 3.90 10.60 -24.36
CA ASN A 194 4.77 9.57 -24.94
C ASN A 194 6.21 9.67 -24.40
N SER A 195 6.77 10.88 -24.28
CA SER A 195 8.13 11.09 -23.75
C SER A 195 8.26 10.67 -22.28
N LEU A 196 7.25 10.96 -21.45
CA LEU A 196 7.26 10.54 -20.05
C LEU A 196 7.04 9.04 -19.89
N LEU A 197 6.24 8.43 -20.77
CA LEU A 197 6.04 6.99 -20.80
C LEU A 197 7.32 6.26 -21.21
N GLU A 198 8.02 6.74 -22.25
CA GLU A 198 9.34 6.23 -22.64
C GLU A 198 10.32 6.33 -21.47
N ARG A 199 10.41 7.51 -20.83
CA ARG A 199 11.27 7.72 -19.66
C ARG A 199 10.90 6.80 -18.49
N PHE A 200 9.62 6.58 -18.26
CA PHE A 200 9.15 5.65 -17.23
C PHE A 200 9.59 4.22 -17.54
N ASN A 201 9.43 3.78 -18.79
CA ASN A 201 9.78 2.43 -19.23
C ASN A 201 11.29 2.19 -19.21
N GLU A 202 12.13 3.19 -19.51
CA GLU A 202 13.59 3.11 -19.34
C GLU A 202 14.00 2.80 -17.89
N ILE A 203 13.31 3.39 -16.90
CA ILE A 203 13.68 3.30 -15.48
C ILE A 203 13.02 2.11 -14.77
N ASN A 204 11.76 1.82 -15.13
CA ASN A 204 10.91 0.90 -14.37
C ASN A 204 10.48 -0.32 -15.19
N GLY A 205 10.74 -0.35 -16.50
CA GLY A 205 10.19 -1.34 -17.44
C GLY A 205 10.58 -2.77 -17.13
N GLU A 206 11.82 -3.04 -16.71
CA GLU A 206 12.25 -4.39 -16.33
C GLU A 206 11.42 -4.94 -15.15
N MET A 207 11.24 -4.12 -14.11
CA MET A 207 10.43 -4.50 -12.94
C MET A 207 8.94 -4.60 -13.29
N MET A 208 8.43 -3.75 -14.19
CA MET A 208 7.06 -3.85 -14.71
C MET A 208 6.83 -5.20 -15.40
N GLN A 209 7.74 -5.61 -16.30
CA GLN A 209 7.68 -6.90 -16.98
C GLN A 209 7.77 -8.07 -16.00
N LYS A 210 8.68 -8.00 -15.02
CA LYS A 210 8.81 -9.01 -13.96
C LYS A 210 7.51 -9.21 -13.17
N LEU A 211 6.72 -8.15 -12.99
CA LEU A 211 5.42 -8.18 -12.32
C LEU A 211 4.25 -8.54 -13.25
N GLY A 212 4.51 -8.72 -14.55
CA GLY A 212 3.50 -9.06 -15.56
C GLY A 212 2.66 -7.85 -16.00
N TYR A 213 3.17 -6.64 -15.88
CA TYR A 213 2.56 -5.46 -16.51
C TYR A 213 3.08 -5.31 -17.94
N SER A 214 2.18 -5.08 -18.90
CA SER A 214 2.55 -4.78 -20.28
C SER A 214 3.22 -3.41 -20.38
N SER A 215 4.29 -3.32 -21.18
CA SER A 215 5.02 -2.09 -21.51
C SER A 215 4.15 -1.01 -22.14
#